data_AF-A0A7S4HGL3-F1
#
_entry.id   AF-A0A7S4HGL3-F1
#
_cell.length_a   1.000
_cell.length_b   1.000
_cell.length_c   1.000
_cell.angle_alpha   90.00
_cell.angle_beta   90.00
_cell.angle_gamma   90.00
#
_symmetry.space_group_name_H-M   'P 1'
#
loop_
_entity.id
_entity.type
_entity.pdbx_description
1 polymer ?
#
loop_
_entity_poly.entity_id
_entity_poly.type
_entity_poly.pdbx_seq_one_letter_code
_entity_poly.pdbx_strand_id
1 'polypeptide(L)'
;DRKLSLAVNGEIYNYKELRAKVGDESRFRTNSDCEPIVHLYEQIGVDVASALDGDFAFAIMNEETGELYAARDPVGVNSLYWGSGLDGSTWFASEAKPLVQAGCI
;
A
#
# COMPACT_ATOMS: atom_id res chain seq x y z
N ASP A 1 8.14 11.03 11.95
CA ASP A 1 7.23 10.06 12.59
C ASP A 1 7.07 8.81 11.74
N ARG A 2 6.98 7.65 12.40
CA ARG A 2 7.02 6.29 11.83
C ARG A 2 5.67 5.57 11.98
N LYS A 3 4.56 6.29 11.93
CA LYS A 3 3.24 5.73 12.28
C LYS A 3 2.63 4.88 11.16
N LEU A 4 3.08 5.07 9.93
CA LEU A 4 2.62 4.35 8.75
C LEU A 4 3.79 3.60 8.11
N SER A 5 3.54 2.33 7.82
CA SER A 5 4.44 1.45 7.08
C SER A 5 3.79 1.06 5.76
N LEU A 6 4.50 1.27 4.64
CA LEU A 6 4.01 1.04 3.28
C LEU A 6 4.84 -0.06 2.60
N ALA A 7 4.17 -1.04 2.00
CA ALA A 7 4.76 -2.02 1.11
C ALA A 7 4.04 -1.99 -0.25
N VAL A 8 4.79 -1.95 -1.35
CA VAL A 8 4.23 -1.82 -2.71
C VAL A 8 4.94 -2.77 -3.68
N ASN A 9 4.16 -3.36 -4.58
CA ASN A 9 4.62 -3.97 -5.81
C ASN A 9 3.91 -3.28 -6.98
N GLY A 10 4.65 -2.56 -7.81
CA GLY A 10 4.11 -1.87 -8.98
C GLY A 10 4.88 -0.59 -9.33
N GLU A 11 4.35 0.15 -10.30
CA GLU A 11 4.87 1.44 -10.76
C GLU A 11 3.75 2.49 -10.78
N ILE A 12 4.01 3.64 -10.13
CA ILE A 12 3.07 4.78 -10.10
C ILE A 12 3.50 5.83 -11.13
N TYR A 13 2.82 5.86 -12.27
CA TYR A 13 3.19 6.72 -13.40
C TYR A 13 2.99 8.21 -13.10
N ASN A 14 1.92 8.57 -12.37
CA ASN A 14 1.63 9.96 -12.02
C ASN A 14 2.34 10.46 -10.75
N TYR A 15 3.37 9.75 -10.25
CA TYR A 15 4.03 10.07 -8.96
C TYR A 15 4.53 11.53 -8.86
N LYS A 16 4.98 12.14 -9.95
CA LYS A 16 5.42 13.54 -9.97
C LYS A 16 4.28 14.51 -9.68
N GLU A 17 3.10 14.25 -10.24
CA GLU A 17 1.90 15.04 -9.98
C GLU A 17 1.43 14.85 -8.54
N LEU A 18 1.47 13.60 -8.06
CA LEU A 18 1.13 13.27 -6.67
C LEU A 18 2.07 13.98 -5.68
N ARG A 19 3.39 13.97 -5.93
CA ARG A 19 4.36 14.72 -5.13
C ARG A 19 4.03 16.21 -5.05
N ALA A 20 3.71 16.82 -6.18
CA ALA A 20 3.32 18.22 -6.24
C ALA A 20 2.02 18.50 -5.46
N LYS A 21 1.05 17.58 -5.49
CA LYS A 21 -0.22 17.69 -4.76
C LYS A 21 -0.05 17.58 -3.25
N VAL A 22 0.82 16.68 -2.78
CA VAL A 22 1.10 16.52 -1.34
C VAL A 22 1.73 17.79 -0.77
N GLY A 23 2.54 18.49 -1.57
CA GLY A 23 3.15 19.77 -1.23
C GLY A 23 4.44 19.65 -0.41
N ASP A 24 5.17 20.77 -0.28
CA ASP A 24 6.52 20.83 0.29
C ASP A 24 6.61 20.50 1.78
N GLU A 25 5.46 20.48 2.48
CA GLU A 25 5.37 20.07 3.89
C GLU A 25 5.68 18.57 4.08
N SER A 26 5.52 17.77 3.02
CA SER A 26 5.84 16.35 3.06
C SER A 26 7.35 16.11 2.94
N ARG A 27 7.93 15.54 4.01
CA ARG A 27 9.35 15.18 4.07
C ARG A 27 9.59 13.84 3.39
N PHE A 28 9.48 13.82 2.07
CA PHE A 28 9.89 12.68 1.25
C PHE A 28 11.31 12.23 1.62
N ARG A 29 11.47 10.94 1.92
CA ARG A 29 12.70 10.30 2.37
C ARG A 29 13.43 9.61 1.23
N THR A 30 12.73 9.27 0.16
CA THR A 30 13.25 8.52 -0.97
C THR A 30 12.95 9.24 -2.28
N ASN A 31 13.39 8.65 -3.39
CA ASN A 31 12.97 9.04 -4.74
C ASN A 31 12.07 7.97 -5.38
N SER A 32 11.50 7.06 -4.58
CA SER A 32 10.56 6.07 -5.08
C SER A 32 9.29 6.77 -5.58
N ASP A 33 8.84 6.30 -6.73
CA ASP A 33 7.54 6.59 -7.33
C ASP A 33 6.37 6.18 -6.43
N CYS A 34 6.56 5.20 -5.54
CA CYS A 34 5.55 4.70 -4.62
C CYS A 34 5.43 5.50 -3.32
N GLU A 35 6.46 6.26 -2.92
CA GLU A 35 6.44 7.03 -1.67
C GLU A 35 5.30 8.06 -1.54
N PRO A 36 4.83 8.74 -2.62
CA PRO A 36 3.68 9.63 -2.53
C PRO A 36 2.40 8.97 -2.00
N ILE A 37 2.26 7.64 -2.12
CA ILE A 37 1.10 6.91 -1.61
C ILE A 37 0.94 7.12 -0.10
N VAL A 38 2.01 6.96 0.69
CA VAL A 38 1.90 7.05 2.16
C VAL A 38 1.52 8.46 2.60
N HIS A 39 2.05 9.49 1.94
CA HIS A 39 1.72 10.88 2.26
C HIS A 39 0.33 11.30 1.79
N LEU A 40 -0.13 10.81 0.64
CA LEU A 40 -1.52 11.02 0.22
C LEU A 40 -2.49 10.31 1.16
N TYR A 41 -2.18 9.10 1.60
CA TYR A 41 -2.99 8.38 2.58
C TYR A 41 -3.16 9.17 3.89
N GLU A 42 -2.12 9.89 4.34
CA GLU A 42 -2.24 10.79 5.50
C GLU A 42 -3.26 11.93 5.28
N GLN A 43 -3.45 12.38 4.04
CA GLN A 43 -4.32 13.51 3.70
C GLN A 43 -5.76 13.09 3.36
N ILE A 44 -5.94 12.00 2.61
CA ILE A 44 -7.23 11.57 2.04
C ILE A 44 -7.62 10.14 2.42
N GLY A 45 -6.81 9.45 3.24
CA GLY A 45 -7.11 8.10 3.71
C GLY A 45 -7.25 7.09 2.57
N VAL A 46 -8.26 6.22 2.67
CA VAL A 46 -8.51 5.12 1.73
C VAL A 46 -8.85 5.56 0.31
N ASP A 47 -9.18 6.83 0.09
CA ASP A 47 -9.41 7.38 -1.25
C ASP A 47 -8.12 7.50 -2.07
N VAL A 48 -6.96 7.26 -1.46
CA VAL A 48 -5.65 7.30 -2.12
C VAL A 48 -5.60 6.42 -3.37
N ALA A 49 -6.20 5.22 -3.33
CA ALA A 49 -6.16 4.29 -4.47
C ALA A 49 -6.81 4.88 -5.73
N SER A 50 -7.84 5.70 -5.57
CA SER A 50 -8.55 6.36 -6.68
C SER A 50 -7.73 7.50 -7.31
N ALA A 51 -6.68 7.98 -6.64
CA ALA A 51 -5.81 9.03 -7.14
C ALA A 51 -4.59 8.50 -7.93
N LEU A 52 -4.34 7.19 -7.88
CA LEU A 52 -3.16 6.58 -8.49
C LEU A 52 -3.39 6.27 -9.97
N ASP A 53 -2.41 6.60 -10.79
CA ASP A 53 -2.29 6.13 -12.17
C ASP A 53 -1.05 5.24 -12.26
N GLY A 54 -1.25 3.96 -12.53
CA GLY A 54 -0.20 2.95 -12.42
C GLY A 54 -0.75 1.53 -12.32
N ASP A 55 0.14 0.56 -12.42
CA ASP A 55 -0.11 -0.80 -11.94
C ASP A 55 0.40 -0.90 -10.50
N PHE A 56 -0.37 -1.51 -9.60
CA PHE A 56 0.03 -1.58 -8.19
C PHE A 56 -0.72 -2.65 -7.41
N ALA A 57 -0.03 -3.19 -6.42
CA ALA A 57 -0.57 -3.84 -5.25
C ALA A 57 0.17 -3.29 -4.05
N PHE A 58 -0.55 -2.69 -3.09
CA PHE A 58 0.09 -2.15 -1.90
C PHE A 58 -0.67 -2.48 -0.61
N ALA A 59 0.05 -2.37 0.50
CA ALA A 59 -0.48 -2.44 1.85
C ALA A 59 0.12 -1.31 2.71
N ILE A 60 -0.75 -0.66 3.48
CA ILE A 60 -0.42 0.35 4.48
C ILE A 60 -0.84 -0.19 5.84
N MET A 61 0.11 -0.27 6.76
CA MET A 61 -0.13 -0.57 8.17
C MET A 61 -0.07 0.72 8.97
N ASN A 62 -1.15 1.03 9.71
CA ASN A 62 -1.12 2.03 10.75
C ASN A 62 -0.73 1.37 12.07
N GLU A 63 0.49 1.65 12.53
CA GLU A 63 1.06 1.04 13.73
C GLU A 63 0.38 1.51 15.02
N GLU A 64 -0.32 2.65 15.00
CA GLU A 64 -1.03 3.16 16.17
C GLU A 64 -2.41 2.53 16.34
N THR A 65 -3.13 2.32 15.24
CA THR A 65 -4.50 1.76 15.27
C THR A 65 -4.52 0.26 15.05
N GLY A 66 -3.45 -0.32 14.49
CA GLY A 66 -3.40 -1.70 14.04
C GLY A 66 -4.20 -1.96 12.75
N GLU A 67 -4.62 -0.90 12.05
CA GLU A 67 -5.40 -1.01 10.82
C GLU A 67 -4.48 -1.32 9.63
N LEU A 68 -4.87 -2.35 8.86
CA LEU A 68 -4.26 -2.71 7.60
C LEU A 68 -5.19 -2.28 6.46
N TYR A 69 -4.71 -1.39 5.60
CA TYR A 69 -5.37 -1.05 4.34
C TYR A 69 -4.57 -1.63 3.18
N ALA A 70 -5.23 -2.35 2.29
CA ALA A 70 -4.59 -2.91 1.10
C ALA A 70 -5.45 -2.68 -0.14
N ALA A 71 -4.79 -2.40 -1.27
CA ALA A 71 -5.45 -2.09 -2.52
C ALA A 71 -4.67 -2.66 -3.71
N ARG A 72 -5.38 -2.85 -4.83
CA ARG A 72 -4.83 -3.24 -6.13
C ARG A 72 -5.28 -2.26 -7.19
N ASP A 73 -4.54 -2.22 -8.30
CA ASP A 73 -4.96 -1.53 -9.51
C ASP A 73 -6.31 -2.06 -10.04
N PRO A 74 -7.07 -1.25 -10.79
CA PRO A 74 -8.46 -1.56 -11.14
C PRO A 74 -8.67 -2.88 -11.90
N VAL A 75 -7.68 -3.33 -12.66
CA VAL A 75 -7.76 -4.55 -13.47
C VAL A 75 -6.99 -5.72 -12.84
N GLY A 76 -6.23 -5.46 -11.78
CA GLY A 76 -5.43 -6.44 -11.06
C GLY A 76 -4.20 -6.91 -11.84
N VAL A 77 -3.46 -6.01 -12.49
CA VAL A 77 -2.17 -6.31 -13.12
C VAL A 77 -1.20 -6.88 -12.10
N ASN A 78 -1.01 -6.20 -10.96
CA ASN A 78 -0.17 -6.70 -9.87
C ASN A 78 -0.98 -7.57 -8.93
N SER A 79 -0.46 -8.76 -8.62
CA SER A 79 -1.12 -9.74 -7.74
C SER A 79 -1.05 -9.32 -6.27
N LEU A 80 -2.16 -9.55 -5.56
CA LEU A 80 -2.25 -9.46 -4.10
C LEU A 80 -3.25 -10.51 -3.62
N TYR A 81 -2.76 -11.41 -2.78
CA TYR A 81 -3.53 -12.43 -2.07
C TYR A 81 -3.59 -12.06 -0.60
N TRP A 82 -4.69 -12.41 0.06
CA TRP A 82 -4.87 -12.22 1.49
C TRP A 82 -5.66 -13.39 2.08
N GLY A 83 -5.54 -13.57 3.38
CA GLY A 83 -6.30 -14.56 4.13
C GLY A 83 -6.03 -14.45 5.63
N SER A 84 -6.49 -15.44 6.39
CA SER A 84 -6.38 -15.42 7.85
C SER A 84 -5.42 -16.50 8.37
N GLY A 85 -4.70 -16.20 9.45
CA GLY A 85 -4.01 -17.18 10.27
C GLY A 85 -4.99 -17.90 11.20
N LEU A 86 -4.60 -19.08 11.71
CA LEU A 86 -5.40 -19.84 12.68
C LEU A 86 -5.63 -19.10 14.00
N ASP A 87 -4.77 -18.12 14.31
CA ASP A 87 -4.86 -17.24 15.47
C ASP A 87 -5.74 -16.00 15.23
N GLY A 88 -6.36 -15.88 14.04
CA GLY A 88 -7.18 -14.74 13.64
C GLY A 88 -6.38 -13.56 13.08
N SER A 89 -5.06 -13.67 12.92
CA SER A 89 -4.26 -12.64 12.26
C SER A 89 -4.59 -12.53 10.76
N THR A 90 -4.40 -11.35 10.16
CA THR A 90 -4.63 -11.11 8.73
C THR A 90 -3.30 -11.05 7.99
N TRP A 91 -3.15 -11.86 6.94
CA TRP A 91 -1.92 -11.95 6.15
C TRP A 91 -2.17 -11.52 4.70
N PHE A 92 -1.12 -11.02 4.05
CA PHE A 92 -1.13 -10.68 2.63
C PHE A 92 0.20 -11.04 1.97
N ALA A 93 0.17 -11.30 0.66
CA ALA A 93 1.36 -11.56 -0.15
C ALA A 93 1.10 -11.34 -1.64
N SER A 94 2.14 -11.10 -2.43
CA SER A 94 2.03 -10.99 -3.88
C SER A 94 1.69 -12.32 -4.58
N GLU A 95 1.94 -13.45 -3.90
CA GLU A 95 1.64 -14.80 -4.39
C GLU A 95 0.92 -15.62 -3.31
N ALA A 96 0.06 -16.55 -3.73
CA ALA A 96 -0.62 -17.45 -2.80
C ALA A 96 0.33 -18.44 -2.09
N LYS A 97 1.45 -18.79 -2.73
CA LYS A 97 2.40 -19.80 -2.25
C LYS A 97 2.87 -19.57 -0.80
N PRO A 98 3.42 -18.40 -0.41
CA PRO A 98 3.86 -18.17 0.96
C PRO A 98 2.71 -18.23 1.99
N LEU A 99 1.51 -17.78 1.62
CA LEU A 99 0.33 -17.84 2.51
C LEU A 99 -0.05 -19.29 2.81
N VAL A 100 -0.17 -20.11 1.77
CA VAL A 100 -0.51 -21.53 1.90
C VAL A 100 0.56 -22.28 2.70
N GLN A 101 1.84 -22.01 2.43
CA GLN A 101 2.95 -22.64 3.15
C GLN A 101 3.00 -22.27 4.64
N ALA A 102 2.57 -21.06 4.98
CA ALA A 102 2.50 -20.59 6.36
C ALA A 102 1.23 -21.04 7.10
N GLY A 103 0.30 -21.74 6.43
CA GLY A 103 -0.93 -22.26 7.04
C GLY A 103 -2.09 -21.25 7.05
N CYS A 104 -2.11 -20.34 6.09
CA CYS A 104 -3.22 -19.41 5.88
C CYS A 104 -4.49 -20.15 5.42
N ILE A 105 -5.63 -19.73 5.97
CA ILE A 105 -6.98 -20.21 5.64
C ILE A 105 -7.79 -19.17 4.87
#